data_AF-A0A822XXL1-F1
#
_entry.id   AF-A0A822XXL1-F1
#
_cell.length_a   1.000
_cell.length_b   1.000
_cell.length_c   1.000
_cell.angle_alpha   90.00
_cell.angle_beta   90.00
_cell.angle_gamma   90.00
#
_symmetry.space_group_name_H-M   'P 1'
#
loop_
_entity.id
_entity.type
_entity.pdbx_description
1 polymer ?
#
loop_
_entity_poly.entity_id
_entity_poly.type
_entity_poly.pdbx_seq_one_letter_code
_entity_poly.pdbx_strand_id
1 'polypeptide(L)' 'MGAGTKKKVQRKFKIRGYTLQIDALEEILFFSCRFEDAEDEAFDLLINKIKK' A
#
# COMPACT_ATOMS: atom_id res chain seq x y z
N MET A 1 -2.06 -11.19 10.52
CA MET A 1 -2.07 -10.01 9.63
C MET A 1 -3.46 -9.87 9.04
N GLY A 2 -4.15 -8.77 9.34
CA GLY A 2 -5.58 -8.62 9.08
C GLY A 2 -5.91 -8.49 7.60
N ALA A 3 -6.92 -9.22 7.13
CA ALA A 3 -7.47 -9.10 5.78
C ALA A 3 -7.94 -7.66 5.42
N GLY A 4 -8.05 -6.76 6.41
CA GLY A 4 -8.37 -5.34 6.23
C GLY A 4 -7.27 -4.54 5.52
N THR A 5 -5.99 -4.78 5.82
CA THR A 5 -4.87 -3.99 5.26
C THR A 5 -4.74 -4.20 3.75
N LYS A 6 -4.91 -5.44 3.26
CA LYS A 6 -4.85 -5.76 1.82
C LYS A 6 -5.88 -4.96 1.01
N LYS A 7 -7.13 -4.93 1.46
CA LYS A 7 -8.19 -4.14 0.82
C LYS A 7 -7.90 -2.64 0.87
N LYS A 8 -7.34 -2.15 1.97
CA LYS A 8 -6.99 -0.74 2.18
C LYS A 8 -5.91 -0.28 1.19
N VAL A 9 -4.83 -1.05 1.07
CA VAL A 9 -3.75 -0.84 0.08
C VAL A 9 -4.31 -0.82 -1.33
N GLN A 10 -5.03 -1.87 -1.73
CA GLN A 10 -5.60 -1.95 -3.07
C GLN A 10 -6.49 -0.75 -3.40
N ARG A 11 -7.31 -0.29 -2.44
CA ARG A 11 -8.20 0.87 -2.62
C ARG A 11 -7.42 2.17 -2.76
N LYS A 12 -6.40 2.42 -1.94
CA LYS A 12 -5.54 3.63 -2.01
C LYS A 12 -4.84 3.73 -3.36
N PHE A 13 -4.25 2.64 -3.85
CA PHE A 13 -3.60 2.61 -5.15
C PHE A 13 -4.60 2.75 -6.31
N LYS A 14 -5.75 2.05 -6.24
CA LYS A 14 -6.78 2.10 -7.29
C LYS A 14 -7.38 3.50 -7.48
N ILE A 15 -7.67 4.22 -6.40
CA ILE A 15 -8.19 5.61 -6.47
C ILE A 15 -7.19 6.56 -7.14
N ARG A 16 -5.89 6.24 -7.09
CA ARG A 16 -4.82 7.03 -7.67
C ARG A 16 -4.49 6.64 -9.13
N GLY A 17 -5.24 5.69 -9.70
CA GLY A 17 -5.08 5.19 -11.07
C GLY A 17 -4.14 3.99 -11.19
N TYR A 18 -3.68 3.41 -10.08
CA TYR A 18 -2.75 2.29 -10.09
C TYR A 18 -3.47 0.96 -9.92
N THR A 19 -3.10 -0.01 -10.76
CA THR A 19 -3.46 -1.42 -10.57
C THR A 19 -2.24 -2.16 -10.06
N LEU A 20 -2.27 -2.58 -8.79
CA LEU A 20 -1.19 -3.35 -8.18
C LEU A 20 -1.23 -4.80 -8.67
N GLN A 21 -0.08 -5.30 -9.11
CA GLN A 21 0.13 -6.73 -9.26
C GLN A 21 0.19 -7.42 -7.89
N ILE A 22 0.02 -8.75 -7.87
CA ILE A 22 0.02 -9.53 -6.63
C ILE A 22 1.36 -9.38 -5.90
N ASP A 23 2.48 -9.50 -6.62
CA ASP A 23 3.82 -9.40 -6.04
C ASP A 23 4.06 -8.03 -5.40
N ALA A 24 3.68 -6.96 -6.09
CA ALA A 24 3.77 -5.60 -5.56
C ALA A 24 2.88 -5.40 -4.32
N LEU A 25 1.68 -6.00 -4.32
CA LEU A 25 0.77 -5.94 -3.17
C LEU A 25 1.36 -6.66 -1.95
N GLU A 26 2.02 -7.80 -2.14
CA GLU A 26 2.69 -8.53 -1.06
C GLU A 26 3.89 -7.76 -0.51
N GLU A 27 4.71 -7.16 -1.36
CA GLU A 27 5.81 -6.30 -0.90
C GLU A 27 5.31 -5.10 -0.11
N ILE A 28 4.23 -4.45 -0.56
CA ILE A 28 3.64 -3.31 0.14
C ILE A 28 3.08 -3.72 1.51
N LEU A 29 2.45 -4.90 1.59
CA LEU A 29 1.96 -5.44 2.86
C LEU A 29 3.10 -5.79 3.82
N PHE A 30 4.18 -6.37 3.29
CA PHE A 30 5.37 -6.66 4.07
C PHE A 30 6.05 -5.38 4.57
N PHE A 31 6.10 -4.35 3.71
CA PHE A 31 6.59 -3.02 4.08
C PHE A 31 5.73 -2.39 5.18
N SER A 32 4.40 -2.51 5.08
CA SER A 32 3.47 -1.93 6.08
C SER A 32 3.55 -2.60 7.44
N CYS A 33 3.93 -3.88 7.51
CA CYS A 33 4.18 -4.57 8.77
C CYS A 33 5.33 -3.97 9.58
N ARG A 34 6.17 -3.11 8.97
CA ARG A 34 7.23 -2.37 9.67
C ARG A 34 6.77 -1.03 10.25
N PHE A 35 5.54 -0.62 9.95
CA PHE A 35 4.97 0.68 10.33
C PHE A 35 3.52 0.50 10.84
N GLU A 36 3.33 -0.10 12.01
CA GLU A 36 1.99 -0.30 12.59
C GLU A 36 1.25 1.03 12.86
N ASP A 37 1.95 2.07 13.32
CA ASP A 37 1.35 3.36 13.67
C ASP A 37 1.30 4.35 12.50
N ALA A 38 2.10 4.12 11.45
CA ALA A 38 2.29 5.06 10.33
C ALA A 38 1.95 4.43 8.96
N GLU A 39 1.16 3.36 8.96
CA GLU A 39 0.80 2.58 7.77
C GLU A 39 0.23 3.47 6.64
N ASP A 40 -0.71 4.37 6.98
CA ASP A 40 -1.38 5.21 5.99
C ASP A 40 -0.44 6.23 5.34
N GLU A 41 0.43 6.85 6.13
CA GLU A 41 1.41 7.84 5.68
C GLU A 41 2.50 7.17 4.84
N ALA A 42 2.92 5.97 5.25
CA ALA A 42 3.87 5.15 4.51
C ALA A 42 3.33 4.79 3.11
N PHE A 43 2.04 4.42 3.00
CA PHE A 43 1.41 4.18 1.70
C PHE A 43 1.29 5.44 0.84
N ASP A 44 0.89 6.57 1.42
CA ASP A 44 0.76 7.81 0.67
C ASP A 44 2.13 8.30 0.15
N LEU A 45 3.20 8.15 0.94
CA LEU A 45 4.59 8.41 0.49
C LEU A 45 5.02 7.48 -0.64
N LEU A 46 4.73 6.18 -0.52
CA LEU A 46 5.08 5.20 -1.55
C LEU A 46 4.38 5.50 -2.87
N ILE A 47 3.08 5.78 -2.83
CA ILE A 47 2.30 6.13 -4.02
C ILE A 47 2.82 7.43 -4.66
N ASN A 48 3.17 8.43 -3.86
CA ASN A 48 3.73 9.69 -4.36
C ASN A 48 5.08 9.49 -5.06
N LYS A 49 5.91 8.55 -4.60
CA LYS A 49 7.18 8.21 -5.25
C LYS A 49 6.99 7.54 -6.62
N ILE A 50 5.91 6.77 -6.82
CA ILE A 50 5.63 6.09 -8.09
C ILE A 50 5.16 7.08 -9.18
N LYS A 51 4.64 8.25 -8.80
CA LYS A 51 4.19 9.29 -9.73
C LYS A 51 5.31 10.09 -10.41
N LYS A 52 6.57 9.86 -10.05
CA LYS A 52 7.72 10.69 -10.45
C LYS A 52 8.74 9.86 -11.22
#